data_AF-A0A8E1T2S7-F1
#
_entry.id   AF-A0A8E1T2S7-F1
#
_cell.length_a   1.000
_cell.length_b   1.000
_cell.length_c   1.000
_cell.angle_alpha   90.00
_cell.angle_beta   90.00
_cell.angle_gamma   90.00
#
_symmetry.space_group_name_H-M   'P 1'
#
loop_
_entity.id
_entity.type
_entity.pdbx_description
1 polymer ?
#
loop_
_entity_poly.entity_id
_entity_poly.type
_entity_poly.pdbx_seq_one_letter_code
_entity_poly.pdbx_strand_id
1 'polypeptide(L)'
;MSEVVVYWRPGCVFCARLRRQLDRAGVPYRPVNIWEDPAAAETVRSIARGDETVPTVVVGGQGLVNPSVRQVQAAMREAMPDVPFASDAARRPSPGLLGWLREKVRKLGR
;
A
#
# COMPACT_ATOMS: atom_id res chain seq x y z
N MET A 1 -10.02 -11.25 -0.92
CA MET A 1 -8.84 -11.08 -0.05
C MET A 1 -8.09 -9.85 -0.53
N SER A 2 -8.42 -8.69 0.01
CA SER A 2 -7.86 -7.39 -0.36
C SER A 2 -6.73 -7.03 0.61
N GLU A 3 -5.57 -7.66 0.41
CA GLU A 3 -4.40 -7.47 1.27
C GLU A 3 -3.16 -7.07 0.44
N VAL A 4 -2.28 -6.27 1.05
CA VAL A 4 -0.90 -6.06 0.62
C VAL A 4 0.03 -6.88 1.52
N VAL A 5 0.79 -7.80 0.95
CA VAL A 5 1.76 -8.63 1.67
C VAL A 5 3.17 -8.22 1.26
N VAL A 6 4.05 -7.94 2.22
CA VAL A 6 5.45 -7.57 1.96
C VAL A 6 6.36 -8.67 2.48
N TYR A 7 6.95 -9.42 1.56
CA TYR A 7 7.99 -10.40 1.86
C TYR A 7 9.33 -9.71 2.07
N TRP A 8 9.99 -10.03 3.19
CA TRP A 8 11.24 -9.40 3.61
C TRP A 8 12.14 -10.40 4.33
N ARG A 9 13.37 -9.98 4.64
CA ARG A 9 14.31 -10.71 5.50
C ARG A 9 15.15 -9.76 6.36
N PRO A 10 15.71 -10.21 7.50
CA PRO A 10 16.65 -9.42 8.31
C PRO A 10 17.80 -8.82 7.49
N GLY A 11 18.23 -7.61 7.84
CA GLY A 11 19.34 -6.90 7.17
C GLY A 11 19.01 -6.31 5.79
N CYS A 12 17.81 -6.52 5.24
CA CYS A 12 17.43 -5.98 3.94
C CYS A 12 17.15 -4.45 3.98
N VAL A 13 18.11 -3.64 3.55
CA VAL A 13 17.99 -2.17 3.49
C VAL A 13 16.87 -1.69 2.56
N PHE A 14 16.65 -2.38 1.44
CA PHE A 14 15.56 -2.08 0.50
C PHE A 14 14.18 -2.33 1.12
N CYS A 15 14.03 -3.43 1.86
CA CYS A 15 12.81 -3.77 2.58
C CYS A 15 12.50 -2.74 3.67
N ALA A 16 13.51 -2.31 4.42
CA ALA A 16 13.36 -1.24 5.40
C ALA A 16 12.96 0.10 4.73
N ARG A 17 13.56 0.43 3.58
CA ARG A 17 13.21 1.63 2.80
C ARG A 17 11.77 1.59 2.29
N LEU A 18 11.35 0.47 1.70
CA LEU A 18 10.00 0.31 1.16
C LEU A 18 8.94 0.39 2.26
N ARG A 19 9.12 -0.33 3.37
CA ARG A 19 8.20 -0.27 4.53
C ARG A 19 8.01 1.16 5.04
N ARG A 20 9.11 1.90 5.26
CA ARG A 20 9.04 3.32 5.65
C ARG A 20 8.29 4.20 4.63
N GLN A 21 8.32 3.87 3.34
CA GLN A 21 7.56 4.59 2.33
C GLN A 21 6.07 4.23 2.37
N LEU A 22 5.75 2.95 2.57
CA LEU A 22 4.37 2.47 2.75
C LEU A 22 3.72 3.07 3.99
N ASP A 23 4.43 3.09 5.12
CA ASP A 23 3.96 3.68 6.38
C ASP A 23 3.60 5.16 6.19
N ARG A 24 4.49 5.93 5.55
CA ARG A 24 4.25 7.36 5.24
C ARG A 24 3.12 7.57 4.23
N ALA A 25 2.89 6.60 3.35
CA ALA A 25 1.81 6.63 2.37
C ALA A 25 0.47 6.11 2.94
N GLY A 26 0.43 5.72 4.22
CA GLY A 26 -0.75 5.15 4.86
C GLY A 26 -1.25 3.89 4.14
N VAL A 27 -0.34 3.09 3.58
CA VAL A 27 -0.67 1.82 2.94
C VAL A 27 -0.62 0.74 4.01
N PRO A 28 -1.74 0.09 4.37
CA PRO A 28 -1.70 -1.07 5.27
C PRO A 28 -1.06 -2.26 4.55
N TYR A 29 -0.18 -2.98 5.24
CA TYR A 29 0.44 -4.20 4.72
C TYR A 29 0.75 -5.19 5.82
N ARG A 30 0.82 -6.48 5.45
CA ARG A 30 1.30 -7.56 6.31
C ARG A 30 2.74 -7.92 5.96
N PRO A 31 3.72 -7.72 6.85
CA PRO A 31 5.10 -8.16 6.63
C PRO A 31 5.24 -9.67 6.88
N VAL A 32 5.98 -10.38 6.03
CA VAL A 32 6.29 -11.81 6.17
C VAL A 32 7.79 -12.05 5.98
N ASN A 33 8.43 -12.65 6.99
CA ASN A 33 9.86 -12.95 6.93
C ASN A 33 10.08 -14.29 6.21
N ILE A 34 10.75 -14.26 5.05
CA ILE A 34 10.98 -15.46 4.24
C ILE A 34 11.99 -16.44 4.87
N TRP A 35 12.78 -16.00 5.86
CA TRP A 35 13.70 -16.89 6.57
C TRP A 35 13.00 -17.73 7.65
N GLU A 36 11.86 -17.27 8.14
CA GLU A 36 11.10 -17.95 9.19
C GLU A 36 9.96 -18.81 8.61
N ASP A 37 9.55 -18.53 7.38
CA ASP A 37 8.45 -19.20 6.69
C ASP A 37 8.92 -19.77 5.34
N PRO A 38 9.18 -21.09 5.25
CA PRO A 38 9.57 -21.74 4.01
C PRO A 38 8.52 -21.61 2.88
N ALA A 39 7.23 -21.51 3.21
CA ALA A 39 6.17 -21.30 2.22
C ALA A 39 6.20 -19.87 1.66
N ALA A 40 6.59 -18.89 2.49
CA ALA A 40 6.85 -17.53 2.03
C ALA A 40 8.07 -17.46 1.10
N ALA A 41 9.15 -18.19 1.41
CA ALA A 41 10.31 -18.29 0.52
C ALA A 41 9.93 -18.91 -0.84
N GLU A 42 9.14 -19.98 -0.84
CA GLU A 42 8.64 -20.61 -2.07
C GLU A 42 7.77 -19.62 -2.88
N THR A 43 6.90 -18.88 -2.20
CA THR A 43 6.08 -17.84 -2.84
C THR A 43 6.95 -16.78 -3.51
N VAL A 44 7.99 -16.30 -2.83
CA VAL A 44 8.94 -15.35 -3.43
C VAL A 44 9.65 -15.95 -4.63
N ARG A 45 10.16 -17.19 -4.55
CA ARG A 45 10.82 -17.86 -5.68
C ARG A 45 9.89 -17.97 -6.89
N SER A 46 8.61 -18.30 -6.68
CA SER A 46 7.62 -18.35 -7.78
C SER A 46 7.41 -16.99 -8.47
N ILE A 47 7.50 -15.88 -7.73
CA ILE A 47 7.30 -14.52 -8.26
C ILE A 47 8.59 -13.96 -8.87
N ALA A 48 9.74 -14.27 -8.26
CA ALA A 48 11.05 -13.71 -8.58
C ALA A 48 11.93 -14.66 -9.39
N ARG A 49 11.32 -15.42 -10.33
CA ARG A 49 12.03 -16.27 -11.31
C ARG A 49 12.97 -17.32 -10.69
N GLY A 50 12.59 -17.86 -9.54
CA GLY A 50 13.37 -18.84 -8.79
C GLY A 50 14.25 -18.24 -7.70
N ASP A 51 14.45 -16.92 -7.67
CA ASP A 51 15.28 -16.25 -6.67
C ASP A 51 14.49 -15.87 -5.41
N GLU A 52 15.18 -15.79 -4.27
CA GLU A 52 14.64 -15.25 -3.02
C GLU A 52 14.82 -13.72 -2.92
N THR A 53 14.45 -13.02 -4.00
CA THR A 53 14.62 -11.57 -4.10
C THR A 53 13.60 -10.84 -3.22
N VAL A 54 14.09 -10.00 -2.30
CA VAL A 54 13.27 -9.16 -1.43
C VAL A 54 13.68 -7.68 -1.52
N PRO A 55 12.75 -6.71 -1.35
CA PRO A 55 11.34 -6.92 -1.04
C PRO A 55 10.55 -7.46 -2.25
N THR A 56 9.71 -8.46 -2.02
CA THR A 56 8.68 -8.89 -2.98
C THR A 56 7.33 -8.57 -2.36
N VAL A 57 6.41 -7.98 -3.13
CA VAL A 57 5.12 -7.52 -2.63
C VAL A 57 4.01 -8.21 -3.40
N VAL A 58 3.00 -8.72 -2.71
CA VAL A 58 1.76 -9.19 -3.32
C VAL A 58 0.66 -8.19 -3.01
N VAL A 59 -0.06 -7.73 -4.03
CA VAL A 59 -1.16 -6.76 -3.93
C VAL A 59 -2.40 -7.39 -4.57
N GLY A 60 -3.37 -7.81 -3.77
CA GLY A 60 -4.60 -8.42 -4.29
C GLY A 60 -4.35 -9.62 -5.22
N GLY A 61 -3.27 -10.37 -5.02
CA GLY A 61 -2.84 -11.50 -5.87
C GLY A 61 -1.77 -11.16 -6.92
N GLN A 62 -1.52 -9.88 -7.21
CA GLN A 62 -0.46 -9.46 -8.14
C GLN A 62 0.90 -9.40 -7.44
N GLY A 63 1.88 -10.16 -7.92
CA GLY A 63 3.26 -10.16 -7.44
C GLY A 63 4.13 -9.06 -8.07
N LEU A 64 4.91 -8.35 -7.25
CA LEU A 64 5.82 -7.28 -7.64
C LEU A 64 7.19 -7.49 -7.00
N VAL A 65 8.25 -7.55 -7.81
CA VAL A 65 9.64 -7.72 -7.31
C VAL A 65 10.31 -6.35 -7.16
N ASN A 66 10.82 -6.08 -5.96
CA ASN A 66 11.46 -4.84 -5.54
C ASN A 66 10.74 -3.55 -6.02
N PRO A 67 9.43 -3.40 -5.78
CA PRO A 67 8.68 -2.28 -6.30
C PRO A 67 8.98 -0.99 -5.53
N SER A 68 8.74 0.14 -6.20
CA SER A 68 8.55 1.44 -5.55
C SER A 68 7.18 1.54 -4.89
N VAL A 69 7.03 2.44 -3.91
CA VAL A 69 5.72 2.75 -3.29
C VAL A 69 4.66 3.17 -4.31
N ARG A 70 5.06 3.86 -5.39
CA ARG A 70 4.13 4.27 -6.46
C ARG A 70 3.58 3.07 -7.24
N GLN A 71 4.41 2.06 -7.48
CA GLN A 71 3.98 0.81 -8.12
C GLN A 71 3.01 0.03 -7.22
N VAL A 72 3.28 -0.02 -5.90
CA VAL A 72 2.35 -0.65 -4.95
C VAL A 72 1.00 0.07 -4.96
N GLN A 73 0.97 1.39 -4.88
CA GLN A 73 -0.27 2.17 -4.94
C GLN A 73 -1.02 2.03 -6.27
N ALA A 74 -0.30 1.90 -7.40
CA ALA A 74 -0.92 1.63 -8.69
C ALA A 74 -1.59 0.26 -8.72
N ALA A 75 -0.89 -0.78 -8.27
CA ALA A 75 -1.45 -2.12 -8.14
C ALA A 75 -2.65 -2.15 -7.17
N MET A 76 -2.64 -1.34 -6.11
CA MET A 76 -3.79 -1.24 -5.19
C MET A 76 -5.03 -0.67 -5.89
N ARG A 77 -4.88 0.40 -6.70
CA ARG A 77 -6.01 0.97 -7.45
C ARG A 77 -6.63 -0.01 -8.43
N GLU A 78 -5.82 -0.88 -9.02
CA GLU A 78 -6.26 -1.88 -9.98
C GLU A 78 -6.88 -3.10 -9.30
N ALA A 79 -6.21 -3.66 -8.29
CA ALA A 79 -6.60 -4.92 -7.67
C ALA A 79 -7.57 -4.75 -6.48
N MET A 80 -7.62 -3.56 -5.88
CA MET A 80 -8.38 -3.27 -4.65
C MET A 80 -8.95 -1.83 -4.68
N PRO A 81 -9.84 -1.50 -5.65
CA PRO A 81 -10.32 -0.14 -5.86
C PRO A 81 -11.05 0.47 -4.64
N ASP A 82 -11.63 -0.36 -3.77
CA ASP A 82 -12.38 0.08 -2.59
C ASP A 82 -11.54 0.27 -1.33
N VAL A 83 -10.22 -0.04 -1.36
CA VAL A 83 -9.34 0.08 -0.20
C VAL A 83 -8.61 1.43 -0.22
N PRO A 84 -8.94 2.37 0.68
CA PRO A 84 -8.31 3.69 0.69
C PRO A 84 -6.89 3.66 1.27
N PHE A 85 -6.04 4.56 0.77
CA PHE A 85 -4.70 4.86 1.31
C PHE A 85 -4.41 6.38 1.24
N ALA A 86 -3.35 6.88 1.89
CA ALA A 86 -3.22 8.30 2.21
C ALA A 86 -3.26 9.25 0.99
N SER A 87 -2.78 8.84 -0.18
CA SER A 87 -2.87 9.69 -1.39
C SER A 87 -4.30 9.89 -1.89
N ASP A 88 -5.20 8.96 -1.59
CA ASP A 88 -6.62 9.07 -1.92
C ASP A 88 -7.36 9.92 -0.89
N ALA A 89 -6.96 9.82 0.39
CA ALA A 89 -7.51 10.65 1.46
C ALA A 89 -7.16 12.14 1.26
N ALA A 90 -5.93 12.46 0.85
CA ALA A 90 -5.48 13.83 0.58
C ALA A 90 -6.13 14.46 -0.67
N ARG A 91 -6.73 13.65 -1.56
CA ARG A 91 -7.40 14.12 -2.78
C ARG A 91 -8.88 14.42 -2.58
N ARG A 92 -9.47 14.13 -1.41
CA ARG A 92 -10.83 14.62 -1.10
C ARG A 92 -10.77 16.15 -0.96
N PRO A 93 -11.47 16.93 -1.81
CA PRO A 93 -11.61 18.34 -1.55
C PRO A 93 -12.38 18.51 -0.26
N SER A 94 -11.75 19.08 0.77
CA SER A 94 -12.49 19.64 1.90
C SER A 94 -13.52 20.62 1.32
N PRO A 95 -14.76 20.70 1.82
CA PRO A 95 -15.62 21.83 1.51
C PRO A 95 -14.81 23.08 1.89
N GLY A 96 -14.37 23.83 0.89
CA GLY A 96 -13.60 25.05 1.14
C GLY A 96 -14.40 25.95 2.09
N LEU A 97 -13.72 26.84 2.81
CA LEU A 97 -14.35 27.72 3.81
C LEU A 97 -15.60 28.43 3.26
N LEU A 98 -15.62 28.78 1.96
CA LEU A 98 -16.80 29.31 1.25
C LEU A 98 -17.98 28.32 1.15
N GLY A 99 -17.72 27.03 0.91
CA GLY A 99 -18.73 25.97 0.89
C GLY A 99 -19.39 25.80 2.27
N TRP A 100 -18.57 25.75 3.33
CA TRP A 100 -19.06 25.72 4.72
C TRP A 100 -19.84 27.00 5.10
N LEU A 101 -19.35 28.18 4.70
CA LEU A 101 -20.04 29.46 4.93
C LEU A 101 -21.39 29.53 4.21
N ARG A 102 -21.47 29.12 2.93
CA ARG A 102 -22.73 29.07 2.17
C ARG A 102 -23.74 28.11 2.81
N GLU A 103 -23.28 26.97 3.33
CA GLU A 103 -24.14 26.03 4.04
C GLU A 103 -24.68 26.58 5.36
N LYS A 104 -23.83 27.30 6.10
CA LYS A 104 -24.18 27.91 7.39
C LYS A 104 -25.17 29.06 7.21
N VAL A 105 -24.96 29.93 6.22
CA VAL A 105 -25.88 31.04 5.87
C VAL A 105 -27.25 30.50 5.45
N ARG A 106 -27.29 29.43 4.65
CA ARG A 106 -28.55 28.78 4.24
C ARG A 106 -29.34 28.16 5.40
N LYS A 107 -28.66 27.68 6.45
CA LYS A 107 -29.30 27.12 7.65
C LYS A 107 -29.71 28.17 8.70
N LEU A 108 -29.12 29.38 8.67
CA LEU A 108 -29.47 30.48 9.59
C LEU A 108 -30.63 31.35 9.07
N GLY A 109 -31.00 31.22 7.80
CA GLY A 109 -32.07 32.02 7.17
C GLY A 109 -33.47 31.39 7.24
N ARG A 110 -33.76 30.50 8.19
CA ARG A 110 -35.09 29.90 8.39
C ARG A 110 -35.53 29.99 9.84
#